data_AF-A0AAY5EG11-F1
#
_entry.id   AF-A0AAY5EG11-F1
#
_cell.length_a   1.000
_cell.length_b   1.000
_cell.length_c   1.000
_cell.angle_alpha   90.00
_cell.angle_beta   90.00
_cell.angle_gamma   90.00
#
_symmetry.space_group_name_H-M   'P 1'
#
loop_
_entity.id
_entity.type
_entity.pdbx_description
1 polymer ?
#
loop_
_entity_poly.entity_id
_entity_poly.type
_entity_poly.pdbx_seq_one_letter_code
_entity_poly.pdbx_strand_id
1 'polypeptide(L)'
;ILLCGFTGGGAAIPQPHSNPASEVPSSAEMEPDRPIGYGAFGVVWSVTDPRDGRKVALKKMPNVFQNLVSCKRVFRELRMLCFFKHDNVLSALDILQPPQIDCFEEIYVITELMQSDLHKVIVSPQPLTTDHIKVFLYQILRGLKYLHSAGILHRDIKPGNLLVNSNCLLKICDFGLARVEEPDPSRHMTQEVVTQYYRAPEVLMGSRHYGPAIDIWSVGCIFAELLGRRILFQAQSPIQQLDLITDLLGTPPLSAMASACEGARAHILRGPHKPPSLSVLYMLSDGATHEAVHLLCRMLVFDPSKRISGSDALSHPYLDEGRLRYHTCMCQCCYSVPSGRVYTRDFEPAAERLFSHSYEESMHSVWQGKEFIHRFITEHQQGKRVPLCINPQSAAFKTFIR
;
A
#
# COMPACT_ATOMS: atom_id res chain seq x y z
N ILE A 1 -15.82 -23.48 5.12
CA ILE A 1 -15.56 -22.21 4.40
C ILE A 1 -16.08 -21.08 5.25
N LEU A 2 -15.24 -20.07 5.49
CA LEU A 2 -15.51 -18.94 6.38
C LEU A 2 -16.57 -17.98 5.83
N LEU A 3 -16.70 -17.90 4.51
CA LEU A 3 -17.69 -17.07 3.82
C LEU A 3 -18.93 -17.88 3.42
N CYS A 4 -20.12 -17.29 3.54
CA CYS A 4 -21.36 -17.82 2.99
C CYS A 4 -22.22 -16.73 2.34
N GLY A 5 -23.13 -17.11 1.45
CA GLY A 5 -24.12 -16.18 0.88
C GLY A 5 -25.19 -15.82 1.90
N PHE A 6 -25.66 -14.57 1.89
CA PHE A 6 -26.72 -14.13 2.79
C PHE A 6 -28.09 -14.67 2.32
N THR A 7 -28.68 -15.59 3.07
CA THR A 7 -30.08 -15.98 2.91
C THR A 7 -30.91 -15.21 3.93
N GLY A 8 -31.67 -14.21 3.49
CA GLY A 8 -32.62 -13.51 4.37
C GLY A 8 -33.54 -14.52 5.06
N GLY A 9 -33.81 -14.34 6.35
CA GLY A 9 -34.65 -15.26 7.12
C GLY A 9 -36.05 -15.38 6.51
N GLY A 10 -36.44 -16.61 6.16
CA GLY A 10 -37.81 -16.99 5.85
C GLY A 10 -38.00 -17.64 4.47
N ALA A 11 -38.35 -18.93 4.50
CA ALA A 11 -38.92 -19.78 3.45
C ALA A 11 -37.96 -20.47 2.45
N ALA A 12 -38.33 -21.73 2.19
CA ALA A 12 -37.62 -22.78 1.47
C ALA A 12 -36.93 -22.35 0.17
N ILE A 13 -35.74 -22.92 -0.04
CA ILE A 13 -34.98 -22.90 -1.29
C ILE A 13 -35.84 -23.56 -2.39
N PRO A 14 -36.25 -22.86 -3.47
CA PRO A 14 -36.61 -23.52 -4.70
C PRO A 14 -35.30 -23.94 -5.38
N GLN A 15 -35.17 -25.22 -5.71
CA GLN A 15 -34.02 -25.71 -6.48
C GLN A 15 -33.92 -24.95 -7.81
N PRO A 16 -32.73 -24.46 -8.21
CA PRO A 16 -32.56 -23.87 -9.51
C PRO A 16 -32.51 -24.96 -10.58
N HIS A 17 -33.34 -24.77 -11.60
CA HIS A 17 -33.27 -25.49 -12.86
C HIS A 17 -31.84 -25.52 -13.41
N SER A 18 -31.44 -26.71 -13.83
CA SER A 18 -30.16 -27.06 -14.41
C SER A 18 -29.87 -26.28 -15.70
N ASN A 19 -28.77 -25.52 -15.69
CA ASN A 19 -27.97 -25.23 -16.89
C ASN A 19 -26.57 -25.83 -16.65
N PRO A 20 -26.03 -26.66 -17.57
CA PRO A 20 -24.77 -27.35 -17.35
C PRO A 20 -23.56 -26.46 -17.68
N ALA A 21 -22.46 -26.69 -16.94
CA ALA A 21 -21.11 -26.12 -17.09
C ALA A 21 -20.76 -24.83 -16.30
N SER A 22 -20.87 -24.89 -14.97
CA SER A 22 -19.69 -24.68 -14.11
C SER A 22 -19.89 -25.52 -12.85
N GLU A 23 -19.26 -26.68 -12.78
CA GLU A 23 -19.28 -27.48 -11.54
C GLU A 23 -18.59 -26.68 -10.44
N VAL A 24 -19.36 -26.29 -9.42
CA VAL A 24 -18.80 -25.82 -8.15
C VAL A 24 -18.02 -27.01 -7.58
N PRO A 25 -16.71 -26.90 -7.31
CA PRO A 25 -15.93 -28.03 -6.85
C PRO A 25 -16.54 -28.65 -5.60
N SER A 26 -16.54 -29.99 -5.54
CA SER A 26 -17.11 -30.73 -4.41
C SER A 26 -16.48 -30.28 -3.09
N SER A 27 -17.23 -30.35 -1.99
CA SER A 27 -16.76 -29.94 -0.66
C SER A 27 -15.51 -30.69 -0.16
N ALA A 28 -15.11 -31.77 -0.84
CA ALA A 28 -13.95 -32.59 -0.51
C ALA A 28 -12.61 -32.07 -1.07
N GLU A 29 -12.60 -31.11 -2.02
CA GLU A 29 -11.37 -30.62 -2.67
C GLU A 29 -10.97 -29.19 -2.26
N MET A 30 -11.73 -28.53 -1.40
CA MET A 30 -11.42 -27.15 -1.01
C MET A 30 -10.36 -27.11 0.10
N GLU A 31 -9.17 -26.58 -0.23
CA GLU A 31 -8.14 -26.29 0.77
C GLU A 31 -8.69 -25.43 1.91
N PRO A 32 -8.32 -25.71 3.18
CA PRO A 32 -8.83 -24.99 4.34
C PRO A 32 -8.44 -23.51 4.31
N ASP A 33 -9.35 -22.66 4.80
CA ASP A 33 -9.09 -21.24 5.00
C ASP A 33 -7.97 -21.06 6.04
N ARG A 34 -7.01 -20.18 5.76
CA ARG A 34 -5.81 -20.01 6.60
C ARG A 34 -5.42 -18.54 6.79
N PRO A 35 -4.88 -18.16 7.95
CA PRO A 35 -4.29 -16.84 8.14
C PRO A 35 -3.04 -16.70 7.26
N ILE A 36 -2.87 -15.54 6.64
CA ILE A 36 -1.72 -15.24 5.76
C ILE A 36 -0.88 -14.06 6.24
N GLY A 37 -1.39 -13.26 7.18
CA GLY A 37 -0.64 -12.16 7.77
C GLY A 37 -1.31 -11.58 9.01
N TYR A 38 -0.46 -11.18 9.95
CA TYR A 38 -0.82 -10.36 11.12
C TYR A 38 -0.12 -9.02 10.94
N GLY A 39 -0.89 -7.93 10.91
CA GLY A 39 -0.37 -6.57 10.79
C GLY A 39 -0.99 -5.63 11.82
N ALA A 40 -0.52 -4.39 11.86
CA ALA A 40 -1.00 -3.36 12.79
C ALA A 40 -2.51 -3.05 12.68
N PHE A 41 -3.18 -3.50 11.60
CA PHE A 41 -4.58 -3.18 11.27
C PHE A 41 -5.50 -4.41 11.25
N GLY A 42 -5.03 -5.57 11.71
CA GLY A 42 -5.83 -6.79 11.85
C GLY A 42 -5.23 -8.02 11.17
N VAL A 43 -6.05 -9.08 11.12
CA VAL A 43 -5.69 -10.37 10.57
C VAL A 43 -6.20 -10.46 9.13
N VAL A 44 -5.34 -10.91 8.21
CA VAL A 44 -5.71 -11.19 6.82
C VAL A 44 -5.74 -12.71 6.62
N TRP A 45 -6.82 -13.20 6.03
CA TRP A 45 -7.07 -14.61 5.78
C TRP A 45 -7.14 -14.90 4.29
N SER A 46 -6.54 -16.02 3.86
CA SER A 46 -6.85 -16.62 2.57
C SER A 46 -8.13 -17.43 2.72
N VAL A 47 -9.17 -17.05 1.97
CA VAL A 47 -10.49 -17.70 2.02
C VAL A 47 -10.97 -18.04 0.62
N THR A 48 -11.86 -19.03 0.51
CA THR A 48 -12.56 -19.34 -0.75
C THR A 48 -13.84 -18.50 -0.87
N ASP A 49 -13.99 -17.75 -1.96
CA ASP A 49 -15.26 -17.12 -2.33
C ASP A 49 -16.26 -18.21 -2.76
N PRO A 50 -17.39 -18.40 -2.05
CA PRO A 50 -18.33 -19.48 -2.34
C PRO A 50 -19.11 -19.27 -3.65
N ARG A 51 -19.02 -18.08 -4.26
CA ARG A 51 -19.77 -17.74 -5.48
C ARG A 51 -19.11 -18.31 -6.73
N ASP A 52 -17.78 -18.29 -6.78
CA ASP A 52 -16.99 -18.69 -7.95
C ASP A 52 -15.81 -19.62 -7.61
N GLY A 53 -15.63 -19.98 -6.34
CA GLY A 53 -14.56 -20.87 -5.87
C GLY A 53 -13.17 -20.22 -5.84
N ARG A 54 -13.04 -18.93 -6.15
CA ARG A 54 -11.72 -18.27 -6.21
C ARG A 54 -11.17 -18.02 -4.81
N LYS A 55 -9.85 -18.19 -4.66
CA LYS A 55 -9.14 -17.79 -3.43
C LYS A 55 -8.96 -16.26 -3.40
N VAL A 56 -9.36 -15.66 -2.29
CA VAL A 56 -9.30 -14.22 -2.04
C VAL A 56 -8.69 -13.93 -0.68
N ALA A 57 -8.29 -12.68 -0.44
CA ALA A 57 -7.86 -12.22 0.88
C ALA A 57 -9.03 -11.55 1.60
N LEU A 58 -9.33 -11.99 2.82
CA LEU A 58 -10.31 -11.38 3.71
C LEU A 58 -9.57 -10.60 4.80
N LYS A 59 -9.68 -9.27 4.76
CA LYS A 59 -9.12 -8.38 5.78
C LYS A 59 -10.19 -8.03 6.81
N LYS A 60 -9.94 -8.37 8.07
CA LYS A 60 -10.70 -7.89 9.22
C LYS A 60 -10.19 -6.51 9.64
N MET A 61 -11.08 -5.53 9.76
CA MET A 61 -10.82 -4.21 10.32
C MET A 61 -11.53 -4.10 11.68
N PRO A 62 -10.83 -4.41 12.78
CA PRO A 62 -11.40 -4.38 14.13
C PRO A 62 -11.44 -2.94 14.69
N ASN A 63 -12.05 -2.76 15.86
CA ASN A 63 -11.95 -1.55 16.68
C ASN A 63 -12.37 -0.24 15.98
N VAL A 64 -13.25 -0.35 14.98
CA VAL A 64 -13.70 0.78 14.14
C VAL A 64 -14.41 1.84 14.98
N PHE A 65 -15.24 1.40 15.92
CA PHE A 65 -16.15 2.25 16.67
C PHE A 65 -15.70 2.56 18.10
N GLN A 66 -14.41 2.38 18.42
CA GLN A 66 -13.89 2.69 19.77
C GLN A 66 -13.86 4.19 20.07
N ASN A 67 -13.49 5.00 19.09
CA ASN A 67 -13.45 6.45 19.19
C ASN A 67 -13.53 7.07 17.78
N LEU A 68 -13.80 8.38 17.73
CA LEU A 68 -14.01 9.10 16.47
C LEU A 68 -12.76 9.08 15.55
N VAL A 69 -11.55 9.12 16.12
CA VAL A 69 -10.30 9.08 15.36
C VAL A 69 -10.13 7.75 14.65
N SER A 70 -10.35 6.63 15.37
CA SER A 70 -10.34 5.28 14.80
C SER A 70 -11.39 5.13 13.70
N CYS A 71 -12.61 5.61 13.96
CA CYS A 71 -13.71 5.55 12.99
C CYS A 71 -13.38 6.29 11.69
N LYS A 72 -12.90 7.54 11.77
CA LYS A 72 -12.46 8.31 10.59
C LYS A 72 -11.31 7.63 9.86
N ARG A 73 -10.33 7.09 10.59
CA ARG A 73 -9.17 6.38 10.01
C ARG A 73 -9.61 5.17 9.20
N VAL A 74 -10.38 4.26 9.81
CA VAL A 74 -10.83 3.03 9.15
C VAL A 74 -11.76 3.35 7.98
N PHE A 75 -12.66 4.33 8.14
CA PHE A 75 -13.55 4.70 7.04
C PHE A 75 -12.77 5.30 5.86
N ARG A 76 -11.75 6.13 6.12
CA ARG A 76 -10.86 6.64 5.06
C ARG A 76 -10.17 5.51 4.32
N GLU A 77 -9.62 4.53 5.03
CA GLU A 77 -9.00 3.36 4.40
C GLU A 77 -9.99 2.58 3.54
N LEU A 78 -11.21 2.30 4.05
CA LEU A 78 -12.26 1.63 3.29
C LEU A 78 -12.63 2.40 2.01
N ARG A 79 -12.82 3.72 2.14
CA ARG A 79 -13.12 4.63 1.03
C ARG A 79 -12.01 4.62 -0.02
N MET A 80 -10.75 4.64 0.39
CA MET A 80 -9.58 4.58 -0.48
C MET A 80 -9.51 3.26 -1.24
N LEU A 81 -9.67 2.12 -0.55
CA LEU A 81 -9.70 0.78 -1.18
C LEU A 81 -10.82 0.66 -2.23
N CYS A 82 -11.96 1.30 -2.00
CA CYS A 82 -13.07 1.33 -2.97
C CYS A 82 -12.81 2.27 -4.15
N PHE A 83 -12.08 3.36 -3.91
CA PHE A 83 -11.84 4.43 -4.87
C PHE A 83 -10.75 4.08 -5.88
N PHE A 84 -9.61 3.55 -5.42
CA PHE A 84 -8.48 3.27 -6.30
C PHE A 84 -8.80 2.14 -7.29
N LYS A 85 -8.36 2.33 -8.54
CA LYS A 85 -8.45 1.37 -9.66
C LYS A 85 -7.14 1.39 -10.43
N HIS A 86 -6.17 0.60 -9.98
CA HIS A 86 -4.84 0.55 -10.58
C HIS A 86 -4.14 -0.79 -10.30
N ASP A 87 -3.42 -1.35 -11.28
CA ASP A 87 -2.76 -2.66 -11.14
C ASP A 87 -1.75 -2.72 -9.98
N ASN A 88 -1.13 -1.59 -9.62
CA ASN A 88 -0.11 -1.53 -8.56
C ASN A 88 -0.58 -0.89 -7.25
N VAL A 89 -1.90 -0.69 -7.09
CA VAL A 89 -2.51 -0.19 -5.86
C VAL A 89 -3.61 -1.16 -5.46
N LEU A 90 -3.64 -1.59 -4.20
CA LEU A 90 -4.63 -2.56 -3.74
C LEU A 90 -6.03 -1.92 -3.75
N SER A 91 -7.00 -2.66 -4.30
CA SER A 91 -8.41 -2.26 -4.35
C SER A 91 -9.28 -3.30 -3.65
N ALA A 92 -10.40 -2.84 -3.07
CA ALA A 92 -11.46 -3.73 -2.62
C ALA A 92 -12.11 -4.42 -3.84
N LEU A 93 -12.20 -5.75 -3.79
CA LEU A 93 -13.03 -6.54 -4.68
C LEU A 93 -14.48 -6.52 -4.18
N ASP A 94 -14.67 -6.63 -2.86
CA ASP A 94 -15.99 -6.65 -2.23
C ASP A 94 -15.87 -6.24 -0.75
N ILE A 95 -17.00 -5.96 -0.11
CA ILE A 95 -17.11 -5.72 1.33
C ILE A 95 -18.23 -6.62 1.85
N LEU A 96 -17.99 -7.35 2.95
CA LEU A 96 -19.02 -8.21 3.51
C LEU A 96 -20.20 -7.38 4.01
N GLN A 97 -21.39 -7.97 3.92
CA GLN A 97 -22.61 -7.36 4.40
C GLN A 97 -22.50 -7.13 5.91
N PRO A 98 -22.67 -5.89 6.40
CA PRO A 98 -22.65 -5.62 7.81
C PRO A 98 -23.91 -6.26 8.45
N PRO A 99 -23.84 -6.69 9.71
CA PRO A 99 -25.03 -7.07 10.45
C PRO A 99 -25.95 -5.86 10.65
N GLN A 100 -27.05 -6.06 11.38
CA GLN A 100 -27.86 -4.94 11.87
C GLN A 100 -26.99 -3.94 12.64
N ILE A 101 -27.34 -2.67 12.56
CA ILE A 101 -26.50 -1.58 13.04
C ILE A 101 -26.15 -1.71 14.54
N ASP A 102 -27.05 -2.26 15.35
CA ASP A 102 -26.82 -2.49 16.78
C ASP A 102 -25.65 -3.47 17.02
N CYS A 103 -25.47 -4.46 16.13
CA CYS A 103 -24.43 -5.49 16.22
C CYS A 103 -23.21 -5.21 15.31
N PHE A 104 -23.16 -4.06 14.64
CA PHE A 104 -22.09 -3.75 13.70
C PHE A 104 -20.83 -3.26 14.44
N GLU A 105 -19.84 -4.12 14.61
CA GLU A 105 -18.62 -3.77 15.38
C GLU A 105 -17.35 -3.73 14.51
N GLU A 106 -17.35 -4.48 13.41
CA GLU A 106 -16.16 -4.76 12.61
C GLU A 106 -16.51 -4.74 11.12
N ILE A 107 -15.52 -4.39 10.30
CA ILE A 107 -15.67 -4.37 8.83
C ILE A 107 -14.79 -5.46 8.23
N TYR A 108 -15.28 -6.09 7.18
CA TYR A 108 -14.57 -7.15 6.48
C TYR A 108 -14.49 -6.84 5.00
N VAL A 109 -13.27 -6.69 4.50
CA VAL A 109 -13.00 -6.30 3.11
C VAL A 109 -12.37 -7.48 2.38
N ILE A 110 -12.91 -7.81 1.21
CA ILE A 110 -12.33 -8.79 0.30
C ILE A 110 -11.43 -8.05 -0.68
N THR A 111 -10.19 -8.51 -0.82
CA THR A 111 -9.23 -8.07 -1.83
C THR A 111 -8.70 -9.26 -2.62
N GLU A 112 -7.93 -8.98 -3.66
CA GLU A 112 -7.14 -10.03 -4.28
C GLU A 112 -6.16 -10.64 -3.29
N LEU A 113 -5.88 -11.94 -3.47
CA LEU A 113 -4.93 -12.66 -2.65
C LEU A 113 -3.51 -12.41 -3.16
N MET A 114 -2.71 -11.77 -2.32
CA MET A 114 -1.26 -11.63 -2.51
C MET A 114 -0.55 -12.57 -1.54
N GLN A 115 0.34 -13.42 -2.05
CA GLN A 115 0.95 -14.52 -1.28
C GLN A 115 1.97 -14.03 -0.26
N SER A 116 2.61 -12.89 -0.50
CA SER A 116 3.68 -12.36 0.34
C SER A 116 3.70 -10.83 0.32
N ASP A 117 4.66 -10.27 1.03
CA ASP A 117 5.07 -8.88 1.01
C ASP A 117 6.54 -8.79 0.59
N LEU A 118 6.97 -7.60 0.16
CA LEU A 118 8.33 -7.37 -0.33
C LEU A 118 9.38 -7.53 0.78
N HIS A 119 9.01 -7.27 2.04
CA HIS A 119 9.92 -7.50 3.18
C HIS A 119 10.34 -8.96 3.26
N LYS A 120 9.38 -9.89 3.24
CA LYS A 120 9.65 -11.34 3.23
C LYS A 120 10.48 -11.75 2.02
N VAL A 121 10.24 -11.17 0.83
CA VAL A 121 11.04 -11.47 -0.37
C VAL A 121 12.50 -11.04 -0.19
N ILE A 122 12.73 -9.83 0.33
CA ILE A 122 14.08 -9.28 0.55
C ILE A 122 14.88 -10.16 1.51
N VAL A 123 14.29 -10.55 2.65
CA VAL A 123 14.99 -11.33 3.69
C VAL A 123 15.02 -12.84 3.42
N SER A 124 14.25 -13.32 2.45
CA SER A 124 14.25 -14.74 2.07
C SER A 124 15.54 -15.15 1.36
N PRO A 125 15.90 -16.45 1.39
CA PRO A 125 17.02 -16.97 0.61
C PRO A 125 16.75 -17.02 -0.90
N GLN A 126 15.54 -16.67 -1.36
CA GLN A 126 15.22 -16.72 -2.79
C GLN A 126 16.08 -15.72 -3.58
N PRO A 127 16.66 -16.11 -4.73
CA PRO A 127 17.44 -15.19 -5.56
C PRO A 127 16.61 -13.98 -6.01
N LEU A 128 17.13 -12.78 -5.74
CA LEU A 128 16.55 -11.52 -6.21
C LEU A 128 17.49 -10.93 -7.27
N THR A 129 17.15 -11.16 -8.55
CA THR A 129 17.96 -10.70 -9.68
C THR A 129 17.75 -9.21 -9.94
N THR A 130 18.64 -8.62 -10.72
CA THR A 130 18.51 -7.22 -11.18
C THR A 130 17.20 -6.97 -11.93
N ASP A 131 16.72 -7.94 -12.70
CA ASP A 131 15.43 -7.88 -13.38
C ASP A 131 14.26 -7.77 -12.39
N HIS A 132 14.27 -8.56 -11.32
CA HIS A 132 13.26 -8.46 -10.26
C HIS A 132 13.27 -7.08 -9.63
N ILE A 133 14.46 -6.53 -9.32
CA ILE A 133 14.61 -5.19 -8.71
C ILE A 133 14.02 -4.11 -9.62
N LYS A 134 14.36 -4.11 -10.91
CA LYS A 134 13.84 -3.14 -11.89
C LYS A 134 12.32 -3.20 -12.01
N VAL A 135 11.75 -4.41 -12.07
CA VAL A 135 10.30 -4.61 -12.18
C VAL A 135 9.57 -4.22 -10.90
N PHE A 136 10.10 -4.53 -9.71
CA PHE A 136 9.51 -4.08 -8.45
C PHE A 136 9.57 -2.56 -8.31
N LEU A 137 10.73 -1.95 -8.56
CA LEU A 137 10.89 -0.50 -8.47
C LEU A 137 9.96 0.23 -9.45
N TYR A 138 9.86 -0.25 -10.69
CA TYR A 138 8.92 0.28 -11.68
C TYR A 138 7.48 0.25 -11.18
N GLN A 139 7.01 -0.91 -10.68
CA GLN A 139 5.63 -1.06 -10.18
C GLN A 139 5.34 -0.17 -8.96
N ILE A 140 6.30 -0.01 -8.05
CA ILE A 140 6.16 0.88 -6.88
C ILE A 140 5.98 2.33 -7.34
N LEU A 141 6.86 2.83 -8.20
CA LEU A 141 6.79 4.20 -8.70
C LEU A 141 5.54 4.44 -9.55
N ARG A 142 5.14 3.46 -10.37
CA ARG A 142 3.90 3.51 -11.15
C ARG A 142 2.66 3.62 -10.26
N GLY A 143 2.61 2.84 -9.18
CA GLY A 143 1.54 2.94 -8.18
C GLY A 143 1.53 4.27 -7.43
N LEU A 144 2.71 4.79 -7.06
CA LEU A 144 2.81 6.10 -6.41
C LEU A 144 2.42 7.26 -7.31
N LYS A 145 2.79 7.24 -8.60
CA LYS A 145 2.34 8.25 -9.58
C LYS A 145 0.81 8.33 -9.61
N TYR A 146 0.14 7.17 -9.64
CA TYR A 146 -1.32 7.09 -9.58
C TYR A 146 -1.86 7.70 -8.27
N LEU A 147 -1.33 7.30 -7.11
CA LEU A 147 -1.76 7.82 -5.80
C LEU A 147 -1.55 9.34 -5.67
N HIS A 148 -0.37 9.85 -6.04
CA HIS A 148 -0.04 11.26 -5.99
C HIS A 148 -0.94 12.08 -6.93
N SER A 149 -1.26 11.55 -8.12
CA SER A 149 -2.22 12.21 -9.03
C SER A 149 -3.67 12.22 -8.51
N ALA A 150 -4.02 11.33 -7.58
CA ALA A 150 -5.29 11.37 -6.84
C ALA A 150 -5.26 12.35 -5.65
N GLY A 151 -4.14 13.05 -5.44
CA GLY A 151 -3.90 13.92 -4.28
C GLY A 151 -3.65 13.14 -2.99
N ILE A 152 -3.16 11.90 -3.05
CA ILE A 152 -2.94 11.04 -1.88
C ILE A 152 -1.46 10.85 -1.59
N LEU A 153 -1.05 11.23 -0.37
CA LEU A 153 0.25 10.88 0.20
C LEU A 153 0.13 9.58 1.01
N HIS A 154 0.97 8.59 0.75
CA HIS A 154 0.87 7.31 1.45
C HIS A 154 1.46 7.38 2.88
N ARG A 155 2.61 8.05 3.05
CA ARG A 155 3.27 8.34 4.34
C ARG A 155 3.81 7.14 5.12
N ASP A 156 3.66 5.91 4.62
CA ASP A 156 4.16 4.67 5.26
C ASP A 156 4.59 3.64 4.22
N ILE A 157 5.26 4.12 3.15
CA ILE A 157 5.85 3.25 2.14
C ILE A 157 7.02 2.50 2.77
N LYS A 158 6.91 1.18 2.82
CA LYS A 158 7.91 0.25 3.35
C LYS A 158 7.70 -1.14 2.74
N PRO A 159 8.70 -2.03 2.74
CA PRO A 159 8.57 -3.34 2.10
C PRO A 159 7.39 -4.19 2.61
N GLY A 160 7.01 -4.05 3.89
CA GLY A 160 5.84 -4.74 4.47
C GLY A 160 4.47 -4.25 3.95
N ASN A 161 4.41 -3.04 3.37
CA ASN A 161 3.19 -2.46 2.78
C ASN A 161 3.18 -2.59 1.24
N LEU A 162 4.08 -3.40 0.69
CA LEU A 162 4.19 -3.71 -0.74
C LEU A 162 3.92 -5.20 -0.92
N LEU A 163 2.67 -5.55 -1.20
CA LEU A 163 2.24 -6.93 -1.40
C LEU A 163 2.75 -7.46 -2.72
N VAL A 164 3.14 -8.73 -2.75
CA VAL A 164 3.67 -9.41 -3.95
C VAL A 164 3.08 -10.80 -4.11
N ASN A 165 2.92 -11.23 -5.37
CA ASN A 165 2.50 -12.59 -5.71
C ASN A 165 3.60 -13.37 -6.44
N SER A 166 3.35 -14.65 -6.70
CA SER A 166 4.26 -15.55 -7.42
C SER A 166 4.61 -15.09 -8.84
N ASN A 167 3.78 -14.23 -9.44
CA ASN A 167 4.01 -13.67 -10.77
C ASN A 167 4.76 -12.34 -10.69
N CYS A 168 5.35 -11.98 -9.54
CA CYS A 168 6.03 -10.71 -9.28
C CYS A 168 5.15 -9.47 -9.50
N LEU A 169 3.82 -9.61 -9.47
CA LEU A 169 2.93 -8.45 -9.43
C LEU A 169 3.00 -7.85 -8.04
N LEU A 170 3.11 -6.52 -7.99
CA LEU A 170 3.24 -5.75 -6.76
C LEU A 170 2.07 -4.80 -6.59
N LYS A 171 1.56 -4.70 -5.35
CA LYS A 171 0.51 -3.77 -4.97
C LYS A 171 0.82 -3.04 -3.68
N ILE A 172 0.72 -1.72 -3.74
CA ILE A 172 0.79 -0.85 -2.57
C ILE A 172 -0.50 -1.05 -1.75
N CYS A 173 -0.36 -1.29 -0.45
CA CYS A 173 -1.48 -1.47 0.48
C CYS A 173 -1.29 -0.66 1.76
N ASP A 174 -2.29 -0.73 2.65
CA ASP A 174 -2.27 -0.10 3.98
C ASP A 174 -2.31 1.43 3.96
N PHE A 175 -3.52 1.94 3.67
CA PHE A 175 -3.78 3.38 3.59
C PHE A 175 -4.21 3.99 4.94
N GLY A 176 -4.01 3.29 6.06
CA GLY A 176 -4.45 3.76 7.38
C GLY A 176 -3.79 5.09 7.78
N LEU A 177 -2.55 5.31 7.34
CA LEU A 177 -1.81 6.56 7.53
C LEU A 177 -1.89 7.52 6.33
N ALA A 178 -2.49 7.11 5.22
CA ALA A 178 -2.56 7.92 4.02
C ALA A 178 -3.44 9.17 4.26
N ARG A 179 -3.08 10.26 3.60
CA ARG A 179 -3.76 11.56 3.72
C ARG A 179 -3.91 12.22 2.36
N VAL A 180 -4.96 13.01 2.23
CA VAL A 180 -5.07 13.96 1.12
C VAL A 180 -3.97 15.01 1.31
N GLU A 181 -3.28 15.34 0.23
CA GLU A 181 -2.30 16.42 0.20
C GLU A 181 -2.96 17.74 0.59
N GLU A 182 -2.32 18.51 1.46
CA GLU A 182 -2.78 19.83 1.86
C GLU A 182 -2.08 20.89 0.99
N PRO A 183 -2.77 21.50 0.02
CA PRO A 183 -2.16 22.48 -0.87
C PRO A 183 -1.78 23.78 -0.16
N ASP A 184 -2.40 24.11 0.97
CA ASP A 184 -2.08 25.32 1.72
C ASP A 184 -0.85 25.10 2.63
N PRO A 185 0.30 25.75 2.34
CA PRO A 185 1.53 25.58 3.13
C PRO A 185 1.40 26.09 4.57
N SER A 186 0.38 26.90 4.88
CA SER A 186 0.12 27.40 6.24
C SER A 186 -0.56 26.36 7.14
N ARG A 187 -1.17 25.33 6.55
CA ARG A 187 -1.87 24.27 7.29
C ARG A 187 -0.93 23.12 7.64
N HIS A 188 -1.06 22.62 8.86
CA HIS A 188 -0.19 21.56 9.36
C HIS A 188 -0.69 20.18 8.96
N MET A 189 0.24 19.32 8.53
CA MET A 189 0.03 17.90 8.33
C MET A 189 0.36 17.11 9.59
N THR A 190 -0.41 16.05 9.89
CA THR A 190 -0.23 15.26 11.13
C THR A 190 1.08 14.48 11.15
N GLN A 191 1.78 14.45 12.29
CA GLN A 191 2.99 13.65 12.50
C GLN A 191 2.63 12.28 13.11
N GLU A 192 1.89 11.45 12.38
CA GLU A 192 1.56 10.10 12.87
C GLU A 192 2.79 9.19 12.81
N VAL A 193 3.16 8.61 13.96
CA VAL A 193 4.45 7.96 14.21
C VAL A 193 4.34 6.45 14.01
N VAL A 194 5.00 5.87 12.99
CA VAL A 194 5.14 4.40 12.80
C VAL A 194 6.60 4.01 12.50
N THR A 195 6.92 3.27 11.43
CA THR A 195 8.25 2.71 11.19
C THR A 195 9.25 3.81 10.83
N GLN A 196 10.44 3.79 11.40
CA GLN A 196 11.39 4.91 11.28
C GLN A 196 12.31 4.82 10.06
N TYR A 197 12.70 3.60 9.66
CA TYR A 197 13.78 3.35 8.69
C TYR A 197 13.57 3.99 7.31
N TYR A 198 12.32 4.24 6.94
CA TYR A 198 11.93 4.76 5.62
C TYR A 198 11.43 6.21 5.67
N ARG A 199 11.52 6.89 6.83
CA ARG A 199 11.04 8.26 6.97
C ARG A 199 11.99 9.26 6.32
N ALA A 200 11.40 10.23 5.62
CA ALA A 200 12.13 11.32 4.98
C ALA A 200 12.75 12.29 6.01
N PRO A 201 13.89 12.95 5.68
CA PRO A 201 14.57 13.89 6.56
C PRO A 201 13.66 15.00 7.06
N GLU A 202 12.82 15.58 6.19
CA GLU A 202 11.90 16.65 6.55
C GLU A 202 10.86 16.23 7.61
N VAL A 203 10.44 14.95 7.60
CA VAL A 203 9.52 14.40 8.61
C VAL A 203 10.25 14.21 9.93
N LEU A 204 11.49 13.68 9.89
CA LEU A 204 12.34 13.49 11.08
C LEU A 204 12.75 14.82 11.72
N MET A 205 12.96 15.86 10.91
CA MET A 205 13.28 17.21 11.35
C MET A 205 12.05 18.01 11.83
N GLY A 206 10.86 17.40 11.82
CA GLY A 206 9.65 18.00 12.37
C GLY A 206 8.99 19.05 11.46
N SER A 207 9.20 18.99 10.14
CA SER A 207 8.47 19.84 9.20
C SER A 207 6.97 19.67 9.39
N ARG A 208 6.26 20.79 9.42
CA ARG A 208 4.81 20.82 9.60
C ARG A 208 4.03 20.67 8.30
N HIS A 209 4.69 20.92 7.18
CA HIS A 209 4.14 20.75 5.83
C HIS A 209 5.10 19.90 5.01
N TYR A 210 4.56 18.95 4.27
CA TYR A 210 5.32 18.00 3.45
C TYR A 210 4.43 17.47 2.34
N GLY A 211 5.04 17.06 1.22
CA GLY A 211 4.33 16.64 0.01
C GLY A 211 4.76 15.26 -0.51
N PRO A 212 4.48 14.95 -1.78
CA PRO A 212 4.75 13.65 -2.41
C PRO A 212 6.20 13.16 -2.32
N ALA A 213 7.15 14.09 -2.18
CA ALA A 213 8.57 13.78 -2.06
C ALA A 213 8.88 12.83 -0.89
N ILE A 214 8.10 12.82 0.19
CA ILE A 214 8.33 11.92 1.32
C ILE A 214 8.25 10.44 0.91
N ASP A 215 7.32 10.10 0.00
CA ASP A 215 7.14 8.73 -0.45
C ASP A 215 8.29 8.33 -1.38
N ILE A 216 8.82 9.27 -2.17
CA ILE A 216 9.99 9.04 -3.03
C ILE A 216 11.25 8.76 -2.20
N TRP A 217 11.42 9.43 -1.06
CA TRP A 217 12.49 9.10 -0.13
C TRP A 217 12.38 7.66 0.36
N SER A 218 11.18 7.26 0.79
CA SER A 218 10.92 5.89 1.23
C SER A 218 11.22 4.87 0.13
N VAL A 219 10.89 5.17 -1.13
CA VAL A 219 11.26 4.34 -2.29
C VAL A 219 12.78 4.27 -2.47
N GLY A 220 13.51 5.37 -2.28
CA GLY A 220 14.98 5.36 -2.29
C GLY A 220 15.55 4.38 -1.26
N CYS A 221 15.07 4.42 -0.01
CA CYS A 221 15.47 3.45 1.02
C CYS A 221 15.17 2.00 0.61
N ILE A 222 13.97 1.74 0.06
CA ILE A 222 13.56 0.40 -0.41
C ILE A 222 14.42 -0.05 -1.59
N PHE A 223 14.77 0.86 -2.50
CA PHE A 223 15.60 0.52 -3.65
C PHE A 223 17.01 0.12 -3.23
N ALA A 224 17.62 0.84 -2.29
CA ALA A 224 18.89 0.43 -1.69
C ALA A 224 18.78 -0.92 -0.97
N GLU A 225 17.67 -1.17 -0.27
CA GLU A 225 17.40 -2.44 0.41
C GLU A 225 17.19 -3.60 -0.58
N LEU A 226 16.55 -3.37 -1.73
CA LEU A 226 16.44 -4.35 -2.80
C LEU A 226 17.83 -4.71 -3.38
N LEU A 227 18.70 -3.72 -3.55
CA LEU A 227 20.07 -3.93 -4.05
C LEU A 227 20.96 -4.65 -3.04
N GLY A 228 20.91 -4.28 -1.76
CA GLY A 228 21.82 -4.77 -0.72
C GLY A 228 21.25 -5.84 0.21
N ARG A 229 19.96 -6.18 0.07
CA ARG A 229 19.17 -7.09 0.93
C ARG A 229 19.24 -6.77 2.43
N ARG A 230 19.51 -5.51 2.77
CA ARG A 230 19.61 -5.00 4.14
C ARG A 230 19.02 -3.60 4.21
N ILE A 231 18.36 -3.29 5.32
CA ILE A 231 17.80 -1.97 5.59
C ILE A 231 18.93 -0.93 5.49
N LEU A 232 18.74 0.11 4.66
CA LEU A 232 19.76 1.12 4.42
C LEU A 232 20.10 1.92 5.70
N PHE A 233 19.07 2.34 6.43
CA PHE A 233 19.20 3.16 7.64
C PHE A 233 18.54 2.45 8.83
N GLN A 234 19.26 1.53 9.45
CA GLN A 234 18.76 0.75 10.59
C GLN A 234 19.01 1.48 11.92
N ALA A 235 18.22 2.52 12.22
CA ALA A 235 18.37 3.31 13.44
C ALA A 235 17.32 3.03 14.53
N GLN A 236 17.72 3.11 15.79
CA GLN A 236 16.90 2.86 16.98
C GLN A 236 16.12 4.11 17.46
N SER A 237 16.47 5.30 16.97
CA SER A 237 15.78 6.55 17.33
C SER A 237 15.75 7.56 16.18
N PRO A 238 14.80 8.52 16.16
CA PRO A 238 14.70 9.49 15.07
C PRO A 238 15.96 10.34 14.91
N ILE A 239 16.66 10.58 16.03
CA ILE A 239 17.95 11.29 16.05
C ILE A 239 19.02 10.44 15.37
N GLN A 240 19.14 9.15 15.74
CA GLN A 240 20.09 8.25 15.09
C GLN A 240 19.77 8.09 13.59
N GLN A 241 18.49 8.12 13.20
CA GLN A 241 18.10 8.09 11.80
C GLN A 241 18.67 9.30 11.03
N LEU A 242 18.56 10.51 11.61
CA LEU A 242 19.15 11.72 11.03
C LEU A 242 20.68 11.63 10.98
N ASP A 243 21.32 11.05 11.98
CA ASP A 243 22.77 10.85 11.99
C ASP A 243 23.22 9.94 10.84
N LEU A 244 22.58 8.78 10.66
CA LEU A 244 22.88 7.85 9.56
C LEU A 244 22.64 8.47 8.18
N ILE A 245 21.57 9.27 8.04
CA ILE A 245 21.29 10.01 6.80
C ILE A 245 22.39 11.03 6.52
N THR A 246 22.82 11.76 7.54
CA THR A 246 23.88 12.78 7.45
C THR A 246 25.25 12.14 7.16
N ASP A 247 25.51 10.94 7.68
CA ASP A 247 26.74 10.18 7.39
C ASP A 247 26.82 9.77 5.91
N LEU A 248 25.68 9.43 5.28
CA LEU A 248 25.64 9.08 3.87
C LEU A 248 25.66 10.32 2.96
N LEU A 249 24.77 11.28 3.22
CA LEU A 249 24.53 12.42 2.31
C LEU A 249 25.40 13.64 2.61
N GLY A 250 26.15 13.63 3.72
CA GLY A 250 26.90 14.78 4.21
C GLY A 250 26.02 15.77 4.99
N THR A 251 26.65 16.79 5.57
CA THR A 251 25.95 17.85 6.29
C THR A 251 25.13 18.69 5.30
N PRO A 252 23.79 18.77 5.45
CA PRO A 252 22.97 19.55 4.53
C PRO A 252 23.22 21.06 4.69
N PRO A 253 23.12 21.84 3.60
CA PRO A 253 23.15 23.29 3.70
C PRO A 253 21.91 23.82 4.45
N LEU A 254 22.01 25.01 5.04
CA LEU A 254 20.90 25.63 5.78
C LEU A 254 19.60 25.74 4.96
N SER A 255 19.71 25.97 3.65
CA SER A 255 18.56 26.02 2.74
C SER A 255 17.79 24.70 2.66
N ALA A 256 18.48 23.56 2.74
CA ALA A 256 17.86 22.24 2.77
C ALA A 256 17.20 21.91 4.12
N MET A 257 17.46 22.70 5.15
CA MET A 257 16.87 22.58 6.49
C MET A 257 15.90 23.73 6.81
N ALA A 258 15.42 24.46 5.78
CA ALA A 258 14.58 25.65 6.00
C ALA A 258 13.29 25.37 6.78
N SER A 259 12.70 24.18 6.61
CA SER A 259 11.49 23.74 7.32
C SER A 259 11.76 22.92 8.59
N ALA A 260 13.03 22.72 8.96
CA ALA A 260 13.41 21.96 10.14
C ALA A 260 13.06 22.71 11.43
N CYS A 261 12.65 21.97 12.47
CA CYS A 261 12.50 22.53 13.79
C CYS A 261 13.87 22.92 14.39
N GLU A 262 13.87 23.85 15.34
CA GLU A 262 15.10 24.38 15.94
C GLU A 262 15.98 23.28 16.55
N GLY A 263 15.36 22.33 17.25
CA GLY A 263 16.08 21.21 17.87
C GLY A 263 16.79 20.31 16.87
N ALA A 264 16.12 19.94 15.76
CA ALA A 264 16.72 19.10 14.72
C ALA A 264 17.85 19.84 13.98
N ARG A 265 17.64 21.12 13.65
CA ARG A 265 18.66 21.96 13.03
C ARG A 265 19.89 22.12 13.93
N ALA A 266 19.69 22.39 15.21
CA ALA A 266 20.77 22.52 16.18
C ALA A 266 21.53 21.19 16.38
N HIS A 267 20.84 20.05 16.33
CA HIS A 267 21.47 18.73 16.40
C HIS A 267 22.42 18.49 15.22
N ILE A 268 21.95 18.70 13.99
CA ILE A 268 22.75 18.48 12.76
C ILE A 268 23.98 19.40 12.72
N LEU A 269 23.81 20.68 13.10
CA LEU A 269 24.88 21.68 13.05
C LEU A 269 25.87 21.60 14.23
N ARG A 270 25.57 20.81 15.26
CA ARG A 270 26.48 20.61 16.40
C ARG A 270 27.71 19.78 16.01
N GLY A 271 27.54 18.85 15.08
CA GLY A 271 28.62 17.98 14.61
C GLY A 271 29.59 18.70 13.66
N PRO A 272 30.78 18.13 13.42
CA PRO A 272 31.67 18.63 12.37
C PRO A 272 31.00 18.47 11.00
N HIS A 273 31.34 19.36 10.06
CA HIS A 273 30.86 19.27 8.69
C HIS A 273 31.35 17.95 8.03
N LYS A 274 30.41 17.15 7.49
CA LYS A 274 30.68 15.87 6.85
C LYS A 274 30.51 15.98 5.32
N PRO A 275 31.49 15.53 4.51
CA PRO A 275 31.27 15.39 3.07
C PRO A 275 30.34 14.20 2.76
N PRO A 276 29.64 14.19 1.60
CA PRO A 276 28.83 13.05 1.19
C PRO A 276 29.68 11.79 0.96
N SER A 277 29.18 10.63 1.38
CA SER A 277 29.82 9.31 1.25
C SER A 277 29.07 8.38 0.27
N LEU A 278 28.71 8.93 -0.90
CA LEU A 278 27.85 8.24 -1.86
C LEU A 278 28.51 7.01 -2.52
N SER A 279 29.84 6.90 -2.47
CA SER A 279 30.56 5.74 -3.02
C SER A 279 30.17 4.42 -2.35
N VAL A 280 29.72 4.46 -1.09
CA VAL A 280 29.23 3.29 -0.34
C VAL A 280 28.03 2.63 -1.04
N LEU A 281 27.25 3.38 -1.83
CA LEU A 281 26.11 2.84 -2.57
C LEU A 281 26.52 1.86 -3.68
N TYR A 282 27.71 2.01 -4.25
CA TYR A 282 28.26 1.04 -5.22
C TYR A 282 28.65 -0.29 -4.56
N MET A 283 28.82 -0.30 -3.23
CA MET A 283 29.17 -1.50 -2.45
C MET A 283 27.95 -2.29 -1.98
N LEU A 284 26.73 -1.91 -2.39
CA LEU A 284 25.51 -2.61 -2.00
C LEU A 284 25.45 -4.03 -2.61
N SER A 285 25.77 -4.16 -3.89
CA SER A 285 25.91 -5.43 -4.61
C SER A 285 26.48 -5.20 -6.01
N ASP A 286 26.82 -6.26 -6.73
CA ASP A 286 27.22 -6.20 -8.14
C ASP A 286 26.12 -5.61 -9.05
N GLY A 287 24.86 -5.63 -8.59
CA GLY A 287 23.72 -5.02 -9.29
C GLY A 287 23.60 -3.50 -9.11
N ALA A 288 24.43 -2.89 -8.26
CA ALA A 288 24.48 -1.44 -8.05
C ALA A 288 25.24 -0.74 -9.20
N THR A 289 24.70 -0.83 -10.41
CA THR A 289 25.27 -0.17 -11.60
C THR A 289 25.28 1.35 -11.46
N HIS A 290 25.99 2.04 -12.35
CA HIS A 290 26.03 3.49 -12.34
C HIS A 290 24.63 4.12 -12.47
N GLU A 291 23.77 3.57 -13.32
CA GLU A 291 22.38 4.03 -13.48
C GLU A 291 21.54 3.76 -12.23
N ALA A 292 21.77 2.62 -11.56
CA ALA A 292 21.08 2.28 -10.31
C ALA A 292 21.44 3.29 -9.21
N VAL A 293 22.74 3.51 -8.99
CA VAL A 293 23.24 4.44 -7.98
C VAL A 293 22.87 5.88 -8.33
N HIS A 294 22.90 6.27 -9.60
CA HIS A 294 22.46 7.59 -10.03
C HIS A 294 20.99 7.84 -9.71
N LEU A 295 20.09 6.91 -10.03
CA LEU A 295 18.67 7.03 -9.67
C LEU A 295 18.48 7.08 -8.14
N LEU A 296 19.22 6.24 -7.41
CA LEU A 296 19.18 6.19 -5.95
C LEU A 296 19.60 7.53 -5.32
N CYS A 297 20.68 8.14 -5.80
CA CYS A 297 21.14 9.47 -5.38
C CYS A 297 20.13 10.58 -5.71
N ARG A 298 19.35 10.43 -6.78
CA ARG A 298 18.27 11.37 -7.16
C ARG A 298 17.04 11.24 -6.25
N MET A 299 16.82 10.08 -5.63
CA MET A 299 15.76 9.83 -4.63
C MET A 299 16.21 10.23 -3.21
N LEU A 300 17.46 9.94 -2.84
CA LEU A 300 18.03 10.22 -1.52
C LEU A 300 18.62 11.63 -1.47
N VAL A 301 17.74 12.63 -1.49
CA VAL A 301 18.10 14.05 -1.41
C VAL A 301 17.49 14.66 -0.16
N PHE A 302 18.31 15.40 0.62
CA PHE A 302 17.88 16.08 1.85
C PHE A 302 16.77 17.09 1.60
N ASP A 303 16.95 17.98 0.61
CA ASP A 303 15.98 18.99 0.21
C ASP A 303 14.84 18.34 -0.60
N PRO A 304 13.61 18.29 -0.07
CA PRO A 304 12.50 17.64 -0.76
C PRO A 304 12.15 18.30 -2.10
N SER A 305 12.45 19.59 -2.29
CA SER A 305 12.19 20.30 -3.55
C SER A 305 13.15 19.91 -4.69
N LYS A 306 14.31 19.35 -4.33
CA LYS A 306 15.34 18.88 -5.29
C LYS A 306 15.28 17.37 -5.51
N ARG A 307 14.46 16.66 -4.73
CA ARG A 307 14.25 15.23 -4.86
C ARG A 307 13.51 14.95 -6.17
N ILE A 308 13.94 13.92 -6.89
CA ILE A 308 13.30 13.52 -8.14
C ILE A 308 11.80 13.25 -7.93
N SER A 309 10.96 13.67 -8.88
CA SER A 309 9.54 13.34 -8.83
C SER A 309 9.32 11.87 -9.20
N GLY A 310 8.16 11.29 -8.84
CA GLY A 310 7.80 9.94 -9.26
C GLY A 310 7.77 9.79 -10.79
N SER A 311 7.28 10.80 -11.51
CA SER A 311 7.23 10.83 -12.98
C SER A 311 8.61 10.91 -13.62
N ASP A 312 9.51 11.73 -13.08
CA ASP A 312 10.88 11.83 -13.58
C ASP A 312 11.69 10.56 -13.26
N ALA A 313 11.46 9.96 -12.09
CA ALA A 313 12.04 8.68 -11.72
C ALA A 313 11.58 7.58 -12.69
N LEU A 314 10.28 7.54 -13.03
CA LEU A 314 9.73 6.62 -14.03
C LEU A 314 10.35 6.82 -15.41
N SER A 315 10.82 8.02 -15.75
CA SER A 315 11.48 8.33 -17.02
C SER A 315 13.00 8.05 -17.01
N HIS A 316 13.55 7.58 -15.88
CA HIS A 316 14.98 7.33 -15.75
C HIS A 316 15.41 6.06 -16.52
N PRO A 317 16.56 6.05 -17.22
CA PRO A 317 17.01 4.92 -18.05
C PRO A 317 17.10 3.57 -17.31
N TYR A 318 17.43 3.59 -16.02
CA TYR A 318 17.45 2.39 -15.18
C TYR A 318 16.14 1.58 -15.21
N LEU A 319 15.00 2.24 -15.42
CA LEU A 319 13.68 1.62 -15.40
C LEU A 319 13.17 1.17 -16.77
N ASP A 320 13.90 1.41 -17.86
CA ASP A 320 13.42 1.10 -19.21
C ASP A 320 13.16 -0.39 -19.40
N GLU A 321 14.09 -1.23 -18.96
CA GLU A 321 13.92 -2.69 -19.00
C GLU A 321 12.80 -3.18 -18.07
N GLY A 322 12.68 -2.57 -16.88
CA GLY A 322 11.62 -2.90 -15.92
C GLY A 322 10.23 -2.59 -16.49
N ARG A 323 10.07 -1.41 -17.09
CA ARG A 323 8.86 -0.96 -17.79
C ARG A 323 8.52 -1.90 -18.94
N LEU A 324 9.49 -2.18 -19.81
CA LEU A 324 9.30 -3.05 -20.97
C LEU A 324 8.87 -4.46 -20.53
N ARG A 325 9.53 -5.05 -19.54
CA ARG A 325 9.22 -6.39 -19.03
C ARG A 325 7.82 -6.46 -18.44
N TYR A 326 7.46 -5.48 -17.61
CA TYR A 326 6.12 -5.39 -17.03
C TYR A 326 5.03 -5.36 -18.11
N HIS A 327 5.18 -4.48 -19.10
CA HIS A 327 4.19 -4.34 -20.17
C HIS A 327 4.23 -5.46 -21.22
N THR A 328 5.31 -6.24 -21.28
CA THR A 328 5.49 -7.35 -22.24
C THR A 328 4.98 -8.68 -21.72
N CYS A 329 4.73 -8.86 -20.43
CA CYS A 329 4.20 -10.14 -19.93
C CYS A 329 3.41 -10.12 -18.62
N MET A 330 3.35 -9.01 -17.89
CA MET A 330 2.81 -9.00 -16.52
C MET A 330 1.52 -8.19 -16.40
N CYS A 331 1.44 -7.03 -17.05
CA CYS A 331 0.34 -6.10 -16.89
C CYS A 331 -0.99 -6.64 -17.46
N GLN A 332 -2.11 -6.11 -16.98
CA GLN A 332 -3.43 -6.40 -17.55
C GLN A 332 -3.82 -5.44 -18.69
N CYS A 333 -3.15 -4.30 -18.80
CA CYS A 333 -3.45 -3.26 -19.79
C CYS A 333 -2.89 -3.53 -21.21
N CYS A 334 -1.98 -4.49 -21.36
CA CYS A 334 -1.47 -4.94 -22.66
C CYS A 334 -1.86 -6.40 -22.89
N TYR A 335 -2.20 -6.76 -24.12
CA TYR A 335 -2.69 -8.10 -24.46
C TYR A 335 -2.16 -8.58 -25.80
N SER A 336 -2.12 -9.90 -26.00
CA SER A 336 -1.68 -10.50 -27.26
C SER A 336 -2.87 -10.78 -28.17
N VAL A 337 -2.71 -10.47 -29.45
CA VAL A 337 -3.60 -10.86 -30.55
C VAL A 337 -2.79 -11.66 -31.58
N PRO A 338 -3.41 -12.35 -32.56
CA PRO A 338 -2.67 -13.14 -33.55
C PRO A 338 -1.61 -12.35 -34.34
N SER A 339 -1.78 -11.05 -34.53
CA SER A 339 -0.83 -10.17 -35.22
C SER A 339 0.30 -9.61 -34.33
N GLY A 340 0.31 -9.92 -33.03
CA GLY A 340 1.35 -9.47 -32.10
C GLY A 340 0.79 -8.93 -30.77
N ARG A 341 1.65 -8.28 -30.00
CA ARG A 341 1.27 -7.68 -28.71
C ARG A 341 0.72 -6.26 -28.92
N VAL A 342 -0.46 -6.00 -28.37
CA VAL A 342 -1.06 -4.66 -28.30
C VAL A 342 -0.69 -4.02 -26.98
N TYR A 343 0.01 -2.90 -27.06
CA TYR A 343 0.43 -2.12 -25.90
C TYR A 343 -0.60 -1.02 -25.59
N THR A 344 -0.81 -0.75 -24.30
CA THR A 344 -1.58 0.43 -23.85
C THR A 344 -0.94 1.72 -24.37
N ARG A 345 -1.76 2.76 -24.57
CA ARG A 345 -1.29 4.09 -24.97
C ARG A 345 -0.61 4.84 -23.82
N ASP A 346 -1.06 4.57 -22.60
CA ASP A 346 -0.50 5.13 -21.38
C ASP A 346 -0.02 4.00 -20.48
N PHE A 347 1.30 3.88 -20.35
CA PHE A 347 1.93 2.88 -19.50
C PHE A 347 1.76 3.19 -18.02
N GLU A 348 1.51 4.44 -17.65
CA GLU A 348 1.61 4.93 -16.29
C GLU A 348 0.44 5.90 -16.00
N PRO A 349 -0.80 5.40 -16.00
CA PRO A 349 -1.98 6.24 -15.93
C PRO A 349 -2.10 6.98 -14.59
N ALA A 350 -2.56 8.22 -14.69
CA ALA A 350 -2.99 9.00 -13.53
C ALA A 350 -4.40 8.57 -13.07
N ALA A 351 -4.77 8.93 -11.85
CA ALA A 351 -6.13 8.82 -11.37
C ALA A 351 -7.04 9.78 -12.13
N GLU A 352 -8.24 9.33 -12.50
CA GLU A 352 -9.21 10.13 -13.25
C GLU A 352 -9.71 11.37 -12.48
N ARG A 353 -9.64 11.31 -11.14
CA ARG A 353 -10.10 12.38 -10.25
C ARG A 353 -9.35 12.35 -8.93
N LEU A 354 -9.42 13.48 -8.21
CA LEU A 354 -8.92 13.58 -6.84
C LEU A 354 -9.79 12.78 -5.85
N PHE A 355 -9.16 12.28 -4.80
CA PHE A 355 -9.86 11.67 -3.68
C PHE A 355 -10.46 12.76 -2.78
N SER A 356 -11.80 12.77 -2.65
CA SER A 356 -12.48 13.68 -1.73
C SER A 356 -12.48 13.13 -0.30
N HIS A 357 -12.11 13.99 0.66
CA HIS A 357 -12.19 13.72 2.10
C HIS A 357 -13.30 14.51 2.81
N SER A 358 -14.18 15.21 2.07
CA SER A 358 -15.21 16.09 2.65
C SER A 358 -16.19 15.36 3.58
N TYR A 359 -16.36 14.05 3.39
CA TYR A 359 -17.18 13.23 4.29
C TYR A 359 -16.65 13.21 5.73
N GLU A 360 -15.34 13.42 5.96
CA GLU A 360 -14.76 13.44 7.31
C GLU A 360 -15.21 14.64 8.14
N GLU A 361 -15.56 15.76 7.48
CA GLU A 361 -16.02 16.99 8.14
C GLU A 361 -17.38 16.81 8.78
N SER A 362 -18.26 16.03 8.15
CA SER A 362 -19.62 15.74 8.61
C SER A 362 -19.70 14.70 9.75
N MET A 363 -18.57 14.06 10.10
CA MET A 363 -18.52 13.01 11.11
C MET A 363 -18.06 13.59 12.46
N HIS A 364 -19.03 13.86 13.34
CA HIS A 364 -18.79 14.49 14.65
C HIS A 364 -18.92 13.53 15.83
N SER A 365 -19.54 12.36 15.63
CA SER A 365 -19.67 11.33 16.65
C SER A 365 -19.41 9.93 16.09
N VAL A 366 -19.07 8.99 16.97
CA VAL A 366 -18.89 7.57 16.61
C VAL A 366 -20.19 6.99 16.03
N TRP A 367 -21.34 7.36 16.58
CA TRP A 367 -22.64 6.88 16.11
C TRP A 367 -22.94 7.33 14.68
N GLN A 368 -22.68 8.61 14.35
CA GLN A 368 -22.77 9.10 12.96
C GLN A 368 -21.81 8.35 12.04
N GLY A 369 -20.59 8.09 12.51
CA GLY A 369 -19.62 7.28 11.76
C GLY A 369 -20.13 5.86 11.49
N LYS A 370 -20.77 5.23 12.49
CA LYS A 370 -21.39 3.91 12.38
C LYS A 370 -22.49 3.87 11.31
N GLU A 371 -23.41 4.83 11.35
CA GLU A 371 -24.47 5.00 10.34
C GLU A 371 -23.89 5.22 8.94
N PHE A 372 -22.91 6.11 8.79
CA PHE A 372 -22.30 6.41 7.49
C PHE A 372 -21.59 5.21 6.88
N ILE A 373 -20.82 4.46 7.68
CA ILE A 373 -20.13 3.27 7.21
C ILE A 373 -21.15 2.19 6.85
N HIS A 374 -22.14 1.94 7.71
CA HIS A 374 -23.16 0.90 7.48
C HIS A 374 -23.93 1.17 6.17
N ARG A 375 -24.40 2.41 6.00
CA ARG A 375 -25.07 2.86 4.78
C ARG A 375 -24.16 2.74 3.57
N PHE A 376 -22.91 3.19 3.66
CA PHE A 376 -21.92 3.09 2.58
C PHE A 376 -21.73 1.64 2.10
N ILE A 377 -21.61 0.68 3.03
CA ILE A 377 -21.44 -0.74 2.67
C ILE A 377 -22.73 -1.29 2.04
N THR A 378 -23.88 -0.99 2.64
CA THR A 378 -25.19 -1.48 2.15
C THR A 378 -25.49 -0.97 0.73
N GLU A 379 -25.26 0.32 0.47
CA GLU A 379 -25.40 0.93 -0.87
C GLU A 379 -24.40 0.33 -1.87
N HIS A 380 -23.17 0.01 -1.43
CA HIS A 380 -22.16 -0.61 -2.31
C HIS A 380 -22.60 -1.99 -2.84
N GLN A 381 -23.44 -2.70 -2.10
CA GLN A 381 -23.87 -4.07 -2.41
C GLN A 381 -25.09 -4.14 -3.35
N GLN A 382 -25.85 -3.06 -3.53
CA GLN A 382 -27.16 -3.04 -4.23
C GLN A 382 -27.14 -3.31 -5.75
N GLY A 383 -26.15 -4.01 -6.30
CA GLY A 383 -26.20 -4.40 -7.72
C GLY A 383 -25.01 -5.17 -8.28
N LYS A 384 -24.13 -5.75 -7.45
CA LYS A 384 -22.83 -6.24 -7.93
C LYS A 384 -22.63 -7.77 -7.86
N ARG A 385 -23.26 -8.48 -6.92
CA ARG A 385 -23.17 -9.95 -6.70
C ARG A 385 -24.06 -10.35 -5.52
N VAL A 386 -24.22 -11.66 -5.29
CA VAL A 386 -24.79 -12.20 -4.03
C VAL A 386 -23.99 -11.64 -2.84
N PRO A 387 -24.63 -10.95 -1.87
CA PRO A 387 -23.95 -10.46 -0.68
C PRO A 387 -23.36 -11.61 0.13
N LEU A 388 -22.13 -11.40 0.60
CA LEU A 388 -21.42 -12.35 1.45
C LEU A 388 -21.43 -11.90 2.90
N CYS A 389 -21.53 -12.86 3.81
CA CYS A 389 -21.34 -12.66 5.25
C CYS A 389 -20.39 -13.73 5.81
N ILE A 390 -19.96 -13.53 7.04
CA ILE A 390 -19.16 -14.53 7.75
C ILE A 390 -20.08 -15.63 8.24
N ASN A 391 -19.68 -16.88 8.05
CA ASN A 391 -20.32 -18.05 8.61
C ASN A 391 -19.79 -18.33 10.04
N PRO A 392 -20.54 -18.02 11.12
CA PRO A 392 -20.07 -18.21 12.49
C PRO A 392 -20.01 -19.70 12.88
N GLN A 393 -20.67 -20.57 12.12
CA GLN A 393 -20.69 -22.02 12.35
C GLN A 393 -19.52 -22.74 11.68
N SER A 394 -18.73 -22.04 10.85
CA SER A 394 -17.56 -22.62 10.18
C SER A 394 -16.49 -23.02 11.21
N ALA A 395 -15.87 -24.20 11.04
CA ALA A 395 -14.74 -24.62 11.86
C ALA A 395 -13.58 -23.58 11.86
N ALA A 396 -13.39 -22.88 10.73
CA ALA A 396 -12.39 -21.83 10.59
C ALA A 396 -12.74 -20.55 11.37
N PHE A 397 -14.02 -20.33 11.71
CA PHE A 397 -14.46 -19.10 12.39
C PHE A 397 -13.84 -18.96 13.78
N LYS A 398 -13.72 -20.04 14.54
CA LYS A 398 -13.12 -20.03 15.89
C LYS A 398 -11.68 -19.52 15.90
N THR A 399 -10.94 -19.81 14.84
CA THR A 399 -9.55 -19.35 14.67
C THR A 399 -9.51 -17.94 14.07
N PHE A 400 -10.51 -17.56 13.28
CA PHE A 400 -10.62 -16.23 12.66
C PHE A 400 -10.94 -15.12 13.65
N ILE A 401 -11.77 -15.40 14.66
CA ILE A 401 -12.15 -14.41 15.68
C ILE A 401 -11.11 -14.22 16.79
N ARG A 402 -10.18 -15.17 16.93
CA ARG A 402 -9.03 -15.08 17.86
C ARG A 402 -7.92 -14.27 17.21
#